data_AF-A0A8B6DUT7-F1
#
_entry.id   AF-A0A8B6DUT7-F1
#
_cell.length_a   1.000
_cell.length_b   1.000
_cell.length_c   1.000
_cell.angle_alpha   90.00
_cell.angle_beta   90.00
_cell.angle_gamma   90.00
#
_symmetry.space_group_name_H-M   'P 1'
#
loop_
_entity.id
_entity.type
_entity.pdbx_description
1 polymer ?
#
loop_
_entity_poly.entity_id
_entity_poly.type
_entity_poly.pdbx_seq_one_letter_code
_entity_poly.pdbx_strand_id
1 'polypeptide(L)'
;MKKLQKSEMHHGMPRPWRLHKNCLPSKVRDHHSIVPDTNCTQAYQILDQGKFRQTTSREPFLQAEDGDINKLLIFTTAENLRQLCTADTVYCDGTFYTAPPMFDSIFTIHAFVGPVMFPLPTNIISCNFHPDRVSLDFECASRNAVSHVFPNAELKGCLFHYAKAIWKKTQEYGLQTQYKDVPDVNKLVRRAAALLLLPLDRVEDYWLHALENAPQSDACTKLTDYVVLTWIEGRYPQPTWNHHLTEGPRTNNRLEGWHNKLKKRVKTAHPNIFEIINVFKKEQAANEVKKVQYAAGQDAGKSK
;
A
#
# COMPACT_ATOMS: atom_id res chain seq x y z
N MET A 1 41.96 -17.55 -1.73
CA MET A 1 41.51 -17.09 -0.40
C MET A 1 41.41 -15.57 -0.41
N LYS A 2 40.18 -15.09 -0.15
CA LYS A 2 39.67 -13.74 0.15
C LYS A 2 40.65 -12.54 0.15
N LYS A 3 40.38 -11.57 -0.74
CA LYS A 3 40.27 -10.14 -0.38
C LYS A 3 39.07 -9.54 -1.11
N LEU A 4 38.06 -9.20 -0.33
CA LEU A 4 36.79 -8.58 -0.74
C LEU A 4 37.05 -7.16 -1.27
N GLN A 5 36.56 -6.90 -2.48
CA GLN A 5 36.45 -5.57 -3.07
C GLN A 5 35.36 -4.75 -2.35
N LYS A 6 35.71 -3.49 -2.07
CA LYS A 6 34.77 -2.39 -1.86
C LYS A 6 33.90 -2.20 -3.10
N SER A 7 32.58 -2.24 -2.95
CA SER A 7 31.66 -1.60 -3.90
C SER A 7 30.39 -1.12 -3.18
N GLU A 8 30.22 0.20 -3.20
CA GLU A 8 28.93 0.90 -3.33
C GLU A 8 27.97 0.96 -2.13
N MET A 9 28.19 1.98 -1.28
CA MET A 9 27.13 2.69 -0.57
C MET A 9 26.95 4.09 -1.21
N HIS A 10 26.33 4.13 -2.39
CA HIS A 10 25.86 5.38 -3.00
C HIS A 10 24.51 5.16 -3.70
N HIS A 11 23.43 5.15 -2.92
CA HIS A 11 22.10 5.47 -3.45
C HIS A 11 21.56 6.68 -2.69
N GLY A 12 21.69 7.83 -3.34
CA GLY A 12 21.14 9.10 -2.89
C GLY A 12 19.62 9.04 -2.78
N MET A 13 19.08 9.76 -1.80
CA MET A 13 17.65 9.95 -1.61
C MET A 13 17.01 10.52 -2.89
N PRO A 14 15.79 10.10 -3.26
CA PRO A 14 15.09 10.64 -4.41
C PRO A 14 14.81 12.14 -4.22
N ARG A 15 15.05 12.92 -5.28
CA ARG A 15 14.85 14.37 -5.35
C ARG A 15 13.37 14.75 -5.12
N PRO A 16 13.06 15.96 -4.64
CA PRO A 16 11.71 16.34 -4.22
C PRO A 16 10.76 16.47 -5.41
N TRP A 17 9.64 15.76 -5.37
CA TRP A 17 8.51 15.99 -6.26
C TRP A 17 7.83 17.31 -5.88
N ARG A 18 7.76 18.25 -6.83
CA ARG A 18 6.96 19.48 -6.69
C ARG A 18 5.48 19.09 -6.65
N LEU A 19 4.80 19.40 -5.54
CA LEU A 19 3.35 19.38 -5.47
C LEU A 19 2.82 20.57 -6.26
N HIS A 20 2.39 20.36 -7.50
CA HIS A 20 1.51 21.32 -8.18
C HIS A 20 0.14 21.25 -7.50
N LYS A 21 -0.15 22.25 -6.66
CA LYS A 21 -1.51 22.68 -6.38
C LYS A 21 -2.03 23.44 -7.60
N ASN A 22 -3.32 23.26 -7.90
CA ASN A 22 -4.19 23.92 -8.89
C ASN A 22 -4.60 23.01 -10.05
N CYS A 23 -5.72 22.30 -9.89
CA CYS A 23 -6.55 21.88 -11.01
C CYS A 23 -7.85 22.71 -10.97
N LEU A 24 -7.86 23.80 -11.73
CA LEU A 24 -9.08 24.35 -12.30
C LEU A 24 -9.43 23.52 -13.55
N PRO A 25 -10.72 23.36 -13.91
CA PRO A 25 -11.12 22.47 -14.99
C PRO A 25 -10.81 23.10 -16.35
N SER A 26 -9.82 22.57 -17.07
CA SER A 26 -9.64 22.86 -18.50
C SER A 26 -10.33 21.78 -19.33
N LYS A 27 -11.33 22.23 -20.10
CA LYS A 27 -12.10 21.51 -21.13
C LYS A 27 -11.26 20.47 -21.88
N VAL A 28 -11.66 19.20 -21.81
CA VAL A 28 -11.14 18.15 -22.70
C VAL A 28 -12.18 17.88 -23.79
N ARG A 29 -11.74 18.05 -25.04
CA ARG A 29 -12.49 17.76 -26.27
C ARG A 29 -12.61 16.25 -26.47
N ASP A 30 -13.79 15.86 -26.93
CA ASP A 30 -14.23 14.52 -27.30
C ASP A 30 -13.25 13.78 -28.21
N HIS A 31 -12.96 12.53 -27.85
CA HIS A 31 -12.75 11.38 -28.76
C HIS A 31 -12.52 10.08 -27.95
N HIS A 32 -13.46 9.72 -27.07
CA HIS A 32 -13.58 8.36 -26.56
C HIS A 32 -15.02 7.92 -26.78
N SER A 33 -15.22 6.68 -27.21
CA SER A 33 -16.52 6.03 -27.31
C SER A 33 -17.34 6.39 -26.08
N ILE A 34 -18.55 6.93 -26.29
CA ILE A 34 -19.43 7.41 -25.24
C ILE A 34 -19.71 6.23 -24.29
N VAL A 35 -18.92 6.14 -23.22
CA VAL A 35 -19.27 5.30 -22.08
C VAL A 35 -20.32 6.12 -21.35
N PRO A 36 -21.57 5.65 -21.28
CA PRO A 36 -22.66 6.48 -20.79
C PRO A 36 -22.38 6.94 -19.37
N ASP A 37 -22.66 8.21 -19.06
CA ASP A 37 -22.81 8.69 -17.68
C ASP A 37 -23.93 7.88 -17.06
N THR A 38 -23.54 6.79 -16.41
CA THR A 38 -24.44 5.77 -15.90
C THR A 38 -24.53 5.98 -14.41
N ASN A 39 -25.73 6.30 -13.92
CA ASN A 39 -25.99 6.28 -12.48
C ASN A 39 -25.71 4.86 -11.92
N CYS A 40 -25.50 4.75 -10.60
CA CYS A 40 -25.09 3.50 -9.96
C CYS A 40 -26.00 2.32 -10.33
N THR A 41 -27.31 2.53 -10.35
CA THR A 41 -28.31 1.50 -10.70
C THR A 41 -28.10 0.96 -12.12
N GLN A 42 -27.96 1.85 -13.10
CA GLN A 42 -27.75 1.45 -14.49
C GLN A 42 -26.39 0.79 -14.69
N ALA A 43 -25.36 1.22 -13.95
CA ALA A 43 -24.06 0.57 -13.98
C ALA A 43 -24.13 -0.86 -13.47
N TYR A 44 -24.83 -1.12 -12.35
CA TYR A 44 -25.03 -2.48 -11.83
C TYR A 44 -25.80 -3.37 -12.81
N GLN A 45 -26.85 -2.86 -13.44
CA GLN A 45 -27.58 -3.60 -14.49
C GLN A 45 -26.69 -4.00 -15.67
N ILE A 46 -25.75 -3.13 -16.06
CA ILE A 46 -24.79 -3.44 -17.12
C ILE A 46 -23.74 -4.45 -16.65
N LEU A 47 -23.32 -4.41 -15.39
CA LEU A 47 -22.44 -5.43 -14.82
C LEU A 47 -23.10 -6.81 -14.87
N ASP A 48 -24.41 -6.90 -14.69
CA ASP A 48 -25.16 -8.16 -14.77
C ASP A 48 -25.24 -8.76 -16.18
N GLN A 49 -24.90 -8.02 -17.23
CA GLN A 49 -24.84 -8.50 -18.62
C GLN A 49 -23.64 -9.44 -18.90
N GLY A 50 -23.00 -9.98 -17.86
CA GLY A 50 -22.03 -11.08 -17.91
C GLY A 50 -20.62 -10.72 -18.37
N LYS A 51 -20.44 -9.85 -19.36
CA LYS A 51 -19.12 -9.56 -19.97
C LYS A 51 -18.09 -8.94 -19.00
N PHE A 52 -18.57 -8.20 -18.00
CA PHE A 52 -17.74 -7.56 -16.97
C PHE A 52 -17.51 -8.47 -15.75
N ARG A 53 -18.28 -9.55 -15.63
CA ARG A 53 -18.17 -10.54 -14.56
C ARG A 53 -17.16 -11.64 -14.88
N GLN A 54 -16.49 -11.57 -16.03
CA GLN A 54 -15.55 -12.59 -16.51
C GLN A 54 -14.17 -11.99 -16.84
N THR A 55 -13.12 -12.80 -16.78
CA THR A 55 -11.76 -12.40 -17.23
C THR A 55 -11.66 -12.34 -18.76
N THR A 56 -10.47 -12.04 -19.30
CA THR A 56 -10.22 -12.11 -20.76
C THR A 56 -10.29 -13.55 -21.29
N SER A 57 -10.01 -14.54 -20.44
CA SER A 57 -10.13 -15.99 -20.73
C SER A 57 -11.53 -16.55 -20.46
N ARG A 58 -12.50 -15.68 -20.12
CA ARG A 58 -13.91 -16.01 -19.83
C ARG A 58 -14.15 -16.80 -18.53
N GLU A 59 -13.20 -16.84 -17.62
CA GLU A 59 -13.44 -17.43 -16.29
C GLU A 59 -14.26 -16.46 -15.41
N PRO A 60 -14.99 -16.95 -14.39
CA PRO A 60 -15.66 -16.09 -13.42
C PRO A 60 -14.67 -15.15 -12.70
N PHE A 61 -14.96 -13.85 -12.73
CA PHE A 61 -14.09 -12.80 -12.20
C PHE A 61 -14.75 -11.98 -11.09
N LEU A 62 -16.04 -11.65 -11.20
CA LEU A 62 -16.79 -11.05 -10.09
C LEU A 62 -17.26 -12.19 -9.16
N GLN A 63 -16.54 -12.39 -8.05
CA GLN A 63 -16.73 -13.54 -7.16
C GLN A 63 -17.72 -13.26 -6.03
N ALA A 64 -17.84 -12.00 -5.60
CA ALA A 64 -18.78 -11.63 -4.56
C ALA A 64 -19.26 -10.19 -4.74
N GLU A 65 -20.47 -9.97 -4.25
CA GLU A 65 -21.15 -8.69 -4.22
C GLU A 65 -21.88 -8.60 -2.88
N ASP A 66 -21.71 -7.49 -2.15
CA ASP A 66 -22.33 -7.30 -0.84
C ASP A 66 -22.91 -5.89 -0.72
N GLY A 67 -24.09 -5.76 -0.12
CA GLY A 67 -24.76 -4.49 0.17
C GLY A 67 -25.55 -3.86 -0.99
N ASP A 68 -26.60 -3.11 -0.63
CA ASP A 68 -27.48 -2.41 -1.57
C ASP A 68 -27.10 -0.93 -1.81
N ILE A 69 -26.64 -0.23 -0.76
CA ILE A 69 -26.39 1.23 -0.78
C ILE A 69 -24.90 1.59 -0.75
N ASN A 70 -24.04 0.67 -0.31
CA ASN A 70 -22.57 0.77 -0.36
C ASN A 70 -22.01 -0.54 -0.91
N LYS A 71 -22.41 -0.85 -2.14
CA LYS A 71 -22.12 -2.14 -2.74
C LYS A 71 -20.62 -2.37 -2.77
N LEU A 72 -20.19 -3.52 -2.29
CA LEU A 72 -18.82 -3.97 -2.49
C LEU A 72 -18.79 -4.98 -3.62
N LEU A 73 -17.82 -4.83 -4.53
CA LEU A 73 -17.60 -5.75 -5.65
C LEU A 73 -16.22 -6.40 -5.51
N ILE A 74 -16.16 -7.73 -5.45
CA ILE A 74 -14.90 -8.49 -5.36
C ILE A 74 -14.52 -9.09 -6.70
N PHE A 75 -13.48 -8.52 -7.31
CA PHE A 75 -12.91 -9.02 -8.56
C PHE A 75 -11.68 -9.89 -8.31
N THR A 76 -11.80 -11.20 -8.55
CA THR A 76 -10.71 -12.18 -8.44
C THR A 76 -11.07 -13.50 -9.13
N THR A 77 -10.15 -14.47 -9.19
CA THR A 77 -10.41 -15.81 -9.75
C THR A 77 -10.37 -16.87 -8.64
N ALA A 78 -10.94 -18.05 -8.89
CA ALA A 78 -10.89 -19.15 -7.93
C ALA A 78 -9.45 -19.61 -7.64
N GLU A 79 -8.57 -19.60 -8.64
CA GLU A 79 -7.13 -19.88 -8.46
C GLU A 79 -6.46 -18.85 -7.56
N ASN A 80 -6.73 -17.57 -7.82
CA ASN A 80 -6.22 -16.47 -7.00
C ASN A 80 -6.65 -16.59 -5.52
N LEU A 81 -7.91 -16.96 -5.27
CA LEU A 81 -8.41 -17.22 -3.91
C LEU A 81 -7.70 -18.39 -3.25
N ARG A 82 -7.53 -19.52 -3.97
CA ARG A 82 -6.77 -20.67 -3.46
C ARG A 82 -5.35 -20.28 -3.07
N GLN A 83 -4.66 -19.50 -3.90
CA GLN A 83 -3.30 -19.04 -3.59
C GLN A 83 -3.25 -18.09 -2.40
N LEU A 84 -4.20 -17.15 -2.28
CA LEU A 84 -4.29 -16.28 -1.10
C LEU A 84 -4.50 -17.10 0.17
N CYS A 85 -5.36 -18.11 0.11
CA CYS A 85 -5.62 -19.02 1.24
C CYS A 85 -4.38 -19.84 1.68
N THR A 86 -3.29 -19.85 0.91
CA THR A 86 -1.99 -20.47 1.27
C THR A 86 -0.95 -19.48 1.81
N ALA A 87 -1.27 -18.19 1.90
CA ALA A 87 -0.31 -17.15 2.24
C ALA A 87 -0.30 -16.81 3.73
N ASP A 88 0.85 -17.00 4.38
CA ASP A 88 1.04 -16.64 5.80
C ASP A 88 1.05 -15.12 6.00
N THR A 89 1.61 -14.37 5.04
CA THR A 89 1.65 -12.91 5.08
C THR A 89 0.94 -12.31 3.88
N VAL A 90 0.04 -11.37 4.16
CA VAL A 90 -0.62 -10.55 3.15
C VAL A 90 -0.34 -9.06 3.34
N TYR A 91 -0.41 -8.34 2.24
CA TYR A 91 -0.08 -6.92 2.15
C TYR A 91 -1.27 -6.17 1.59
N CYS A 92 -1.76 -5.18 2.33
CA CYS A 92 -2.96 -4.46 1.97
C CYS A 92 -2.65 -2.98 1.68
N ASP A 93 -3.35 -2.42 0.71
CA ASP A 93 -3.28 -0.99 0.38
C ASP A 93 -4.58 -0.50 -0.27
N GLY A 94 -4.90 0.76 -0.03
CA GLY A 94 -6.08 1.44 -0.55
C GLY A 94 -5.71 2.58 -1.48
N THR A 95 -6.46 2.75 -2.57
CA THR A 95 -6.29 3.89 -3.49
C THR A 95 -7.62 4.57 -3.80
N PHE A 96 -7.66 5.87 -3.54
CA PHE A 96 -8.81 6.74 -3.85
C PHE A 96 -8.74 7.27 -5.29
N TYR A 97 -7.54 7.50 -5.83
CA TYR A 97 -7.36 8.20 -7.12
C TYR A 97 -7.94 7.43 -8.32
N THR A 98 -7.82 6.11 -8.29
CA THR A 98 -8.30 5.23 -9.37
C THR A 98 -9.67 4.66 -9.09
N ALA A 99 -10.28 4.99 -7.94
CA ALA A 99 -11.61 4.52 -7.59
C ALA A 99 -12.65 5.20 -8.48
N PRO A 100 -13.56 4.43 -9.13
CA PRO A 100 -14.67 5.02 -9.87
C PRO A 100 -15.52 5.91 -8.96
N PRO A 101 -16.17 6.96 -9.50
CA PRO A 101 -16.94 7.92 -8.69
C PRO A 101 -18.02 7.32 -7.79
N MET A 102 -18.49 6.11 -8.08
CA MET A 102 -19.49 5.38 -7.30
C MET A 102 -18.92 4.56 -6.14
N PHE A 103 -17.60 4.53 -5.97
CA PHE A 103 -16.93 3.87 -4.84
C PHE A 103 -15.97 4.84 -4.16
N ASP A 104 -15.89 4.74 -2.84
CA ASP A 104 -14.97 5.57 -2.07
C ASP A 104 -13.50 5.23 -2.36
N SER A 105 -13.19 3.93 -2.51
CA SER A 105 -11.82 3.47 -2.73
C SER A 105 -11.75 2.15 -3.49
N ILE A 106 -10.57 1.86 -4.03
CA ILE A 106 -10.18 0.49 -4.40
C ILE A 106 -9.23 0.00 -3.32
N PHE A 107 -9.62 -1.06 -2.64
CA PHE A 107 -8.76 -1.78 -1.72
C PHE A 107 -8.13 -2.98 -2.43
N THR A 108 -6.87 -3.28 -2.10
CA THR A 108 -6.11 -4.40 -2.67
C THR A 108 -5.43 -5.20 -1.57
N ILE A 109 -5.44 -6.53 -1.69
CA ILE A 109 -4.69 -7.46 -0.84
C ILE A 109 -3.76 -8.26 -1.74
N HIS A 110 -2.49 -8.37 -1.37
CA HIS A 110 -1.45 -9.02 -2.15
C HIS A 110 -0.73 -10.06 -1.30
N ALA A 111 -0.39 -11.21 -1.89
CA ALA A 111 0.43 -12.25 -1.29
C ALA A 111 1.72 -12.47 -2.11
N PHE A 112 2.71 -13.18 -1.54
CA PHE A 112 3.98 -13.47 -2.23
C PHE A 112 3.90 -14.59 -3.28
N VAL A 113 2.78 -15.31 -3.38
CA VAL A 113 2.49 -16.35 -4.38
C VAL A 113 2.14 -15.75 -5.77
N GLY A 114 2.67 -14.56 -6.06
CA GLY A 114 2.32 -13.74 -7.22
C GLY A 114 1.26 -12.68 -6.87
N PRO A 115 1.22 -11.56 -7.61
CA PRO A 115 0.25 -10.49 -7.36
C PRO A 115 -1.17 -11.01 -7.62
N VAL A 116 -1.96 -11.02 -6.56
CA VAL A 116 -3.41 -11.20 -6.61
C VAL A 116 -4.03 -9.89 -6.11
N MET A 117 -5.18 -9.50 -6.64
CA MET A 117 -5.89 -8.27 -6.32
C MET A 117 -7.19 -8.61 -5.59
N PHE A 118 -7.52 -7.91 -4.50
CA PHE A 118 -8.77 -8.09 -3.76
C PHE A 118 -9.24 -6.79 -3.09
N PRO A 119 -10.50 -6.38 -3.25
CA PRO A 119 -11.25 -5.68 -2.21
C PRO A 119 -12.05 -6.72 -1.37
N LEU A 120 -12.16 -6.53 -0.05
CA LEU A 120 -12.87 -7.45 0.86
C LEU A 120 -14.10 -6.82 1.51
N PRO A 121 -15.11 -7.67 1.84
CA PRO A 121 -15.81 -7.70 3.11
C PRO A 121 -15.68 -9.11 3.72
N THR A 122 -16.19 -9.22 4.93
CA THR A 122 -16.01 -10.27 5.96
C THR A 122 -16.58 -11.66 5.68
N ASN A 123 -16.91 -12.02 4.43
CA ASN A 123 -17.33 -13.38 4.11
C ASN A 123 -16.77 -13.79 2.74
N ILE A 124 -15.47 -14.12 2.69
CA ILE A 124 -14.97 -14.95 1.59
C ILE A 124 -15.52 -16.37 1.77
N ILE A 125 -16.63 -16.56 1.08
CA ILE A 125 -17.20 -17.79 0.53
C ILE A 125 -16.14 -18.90 0.39
N SER A 126 -16.26 -19.94 1.22
CA SER A 126 -15.66 -21.29 1.13
C SER A 126 -14.15 -21.52 1.33
N CYS A 127 -13.28 -20.50 1.34
CA CYS A 127 -11.84 -20.71 1.58
C CYS A 127 -11.45 -20.25 3.00
N ASN A 128 -10.82 -21.16 3.76
CA ASN A 128 -10.40 -20.96 5.15
C ASN A 128 -9.20 -19.99 5.22
N PHE A 129 -9.42 -18.70 4.94
CA PHE A 129 -8.37 -17.68 4.86
C PHE A 129 -8.03 -17.14 6.25
N HIS A 130 -6.86 -17.53 6.76
CA HIS A 130 -6.35 -17.08 8.06
C HIS A 130 -4.86 -16.71 7.93
N PRO A 131 -4.53 -15.47 7.53
CA PRO A 131 -3.14 -15.04 7.45
C PRO A 131 -2.55 -14.91 8.86
N ASP A 132 -1.30 -15.34 9.04
CA ASP A 132 -0.55 -15.13 10.27
C ASP A 132 -0.22 -13.65 10.47
N ARG A 133 -0.02 -12.91 9.36
CA ARG A 133 0.41 -11.52 9.39
C ARG A 133 -0.24 -10.67 8.29
N VAL A 134 -0.68 -9.48 8.66
CA VAL A 134 -1.23 -8.49 7.73
C VAL A 134 -0.41 -7.20 7.78
N SER A 135 0.22 -6.86 6.66
CA SER A 135 1.02 -5.64 6.49
C SER A 135 0.22 -4.56 5.75
N LEU A 136 -0.04 -3.43 6.38
CA LEU A 136 -0.82 -2.33 5.82
C LEU A 136 -0.22 -0.98 6.22
N ASP A 137 -0.80 0.11 5.74
CA ASP A 137 -0.41 1.44 6.17
C ASP A 137 -0.92 1.76 7.60
N PHE A 138 -0.85 3.04 7.98
CA PHE A 138 -1.26 3.50 9.31
C PHE A 138 -2.69 4.08 9.32
N GLU A 139 -3.53 3.76 8.32
CA GLU A 139 -4.93 4.21 8.31
C GLU A 139 -5.77 3.49 9.37
N CYS A 140 -6.41 4.24 10.27
CA CYS A 140 -7.16 3.67 11.39
C CYS A 140 -8.31 2.76 10.92
N ALA A 141 -9.05 3.15 9.89
CA ALA A 141 -10.22 2.40 9.43
C ALA A 141 -9.83 1.00 8.94
N SER A 142 -8.83 0.91 8.06
CA SER A 142 -8.34 -0.38 7.54
C SER A 142 -7.75 -1.25 8.63
N ARG A 143 -7.00 -0.67 9.57
CA ARG A 143 -6.43 -1.40 10.71
C ARG A 143 -7.51 -1.95 11.63
N ASN A 144 -8.51 -1.15 11.97
CA ASN A 144 -9.62 -1.59 12.83
C ASN A 144 -10.44 -2.70 12.16
N ALA A 145 -10.71 -2.56 10.85
CA ALA A 145 -11.38 -3.60 10.08
C ALA A 145 -10.56 -4.91 10.10
N VAL A 146 -9.27 -4.86 9.75
CA VAL A 146 -8.41 -6.05 9.76
C VAL A 146 -8.34 -6.69 11.14
N SER A 147 -8.16 -5.92 12.22
CA SER A 147 -8.15 -6.47 13.58
C SER A 147 -9.47 -7.11 13.99
N HIS A 148 -10.59 -6.64 13.44
CA HIS A 148 -11.90 -7.23 13.69
C HIS A 148 -12.11 -8.53 12.89
N VAL A 149 -11.69 -8.57 11.63
CA VAL A 149 -11.83 -9.75 10.75
C VAL A 149 -10.82 -10.85 11.10
N PHE A 150 -9.58 -10.46 11.41
CA PHE A 150 -8.46 -11.37 11.66
C PHE A 150 -7.85 -11.07 13.03
N PRO A 151 -8.58 -11.34 14.14
CA PRO A 151 -8.13 -10.97 15.48
C PRO A 151 -6.85 -11.70 15.92
N ASN A 152 -6.53 -12.83 15.29
CA ASN A 152 -5.33 -13.62 15.58
C ASN A 152 -4.13 -13.26 14.68
N ALA A 153 -4.32 -12.44 13.65
CA ALA A 153 -3.24 -12.07 12.75
C ALA A 153 -2.35 -10.98 13.36
N GLU A 154 -1.04 -11.10 13.20
CA GLU A 154 -0.11 -10.05 13.58
C GLU A 154 -0.27 -8.85 12.63
N LEU A 155 -0.71 -7.72 13.17
CA LEU A 155 -0.84 -6.48 12.41
C LEU A 155 0.50 -5.75 12.33
N LYS A 156 1.01 -5.52 11.11
CA LYS A 156 2.24 -4.75 10.86
C LYS A 156 1.97 -3.49 10.04
N GLY A 157 2.45 -2.36 10.53
CA GLY A 157 2.51 -1.12 9.79
C GLY A 157 3.69 -1.12 8.82
N CYS A 158 3.50 -0.62 7.61
CA CYS A 158 4.53 -0.56 6.59
C CYS A 158 5.68 0.39 6.98
N LEU A 159 6.93 -0.11 6.95
CA LEU A 159 8.14 0.68 7.25
C LEU A 159 8.25 1.95 6.40
N PHE A 160 7.88 1.88 5.12
CA PHE A 160 7.92 3.05 4.24
C PHE A 160 6.94 4.13 4.72
N HIS A 161 5.73 3.74 5.11
CA HIS A 161 4.74 4.68 5.64
C HIS A 161 5.15 5.26 6.98
N TYR A 162 5.81 4.48 7.84
CA TYR A 162 6.41 4.97 9.08
C TYR A 162 7.47 6.04 8.80
N ALA A 163 8.46 5.72 7.96
CA ALA A 163 9.55 6.65 7.62
C ALA A 163 9.02 7.92 6.94
N LYS A 164 7.99 7.77 6.09
CA LYS A 164 7.28 8.88 5.44
C LYS A 164 6.54 9.76 6.45
N ALA A 165 5.96 9.19 7.51
CA ALA A 165 5.32 9.95 8.58
C ALA A 165 6.34 10.79 9.37
N ILE A 166 7.48 10.20 9.75
CA ILE A 166 8.61 10.93 10.37
C ILE A 166 9.08 12.07 9.46
N TRP A 167 9.29 11.78 8.17
CA TRP A 167 9.75 12.78 7.21
C TRP A 167 8.73 13.91 7.02
N LYS A 168 7.44 13.60 6.93
CA LYS A 168 6.37 14.60 6.81
C LYS A 168 6.42 15.57 8.00
N LYS A 169 6.57 15.06 9.22
CA LYS A 169 6.71 15.91 10.43
C LYS A 169 7.99 16.72 10.43
N THR A 170 9.11 16.14 9.98
CA THR A 170 10.36 16.87 9.77
C THR A 170 10.16 18.07 8.84
N GLN A 171 9.38 17.91 7.77
CA GLN A 171 9.06 19.01 6.85
C GLN A 171 8.09 20.03 7.47
N GLU A 172 7.03 19.57 8.12
CA GLU A 172 6.02 20.44 8.78
C GLU A 172 6.64 21.34 9.85
N TYR A 173 7.65 20.85 10.58
CA TYR A 173 8.36 21.62 11.59
C TYR A 173 9.53 22.44 11.03
N GLY A 174 9.72 22.50 9.70
CA GLY A 174 10.72 23.35 9.06
C GLY A 174 12.15 22.79 9.11
N LEU A 175 12.34 21.53 9.53
CA LEU A 175 13.66 20.91 9.67
C LEU A 175 14.25 20.41 8.34
N GLN A 176 13.56 20.53 7.21
CA GLN A 176 14.01 19.96 5.93
C GLN A 176 15.38 20.48 5.46
N THR A 177 15.65 21.77 5.64
CA THR A 177 16.95 22.38 5.28
C THR A 177 18.02 21.94 6.27
N GLN A 178 17.73 22.08 7.57
CA GLN A 178 18.66 21.66 8.63
C GLN A 178 18.99 20.16 8.59
N TYR A 179 18.06 19.31 8.17
CA TYR A 179 18.32 17.89 7.95
C TYR A 179 19.46 17.63 6.96
N LYS A 180 19.68 18.53 5.99
CA LYS A 180 20.76 18.42 5.01
C LYS A 180 22.06 19.00 5.53
N ASP A 181 21.98 20.12 6.24
CA ASP A 181 23.13 20.98 6.52
C ASP A 181 23.64 20.85 7.97
N VAL A 182 22.81 20.35 8.90
CA VAL A 182 23.11 20.23 10.33
C VAL A 182 23.20 18.74 10.71
N PRO A 183 24.41 18.21 11.01
CA PRO A 183 24.63 16.80 11.30
C PRO A 183 23.77 16.23 12.42
N ASP A 184 23.54 17.00 13.49
CA ASP A 184 22.76 16.53 14.64
C ASP A 184 21.27 16.44 14.33
N VAL A 185 20.72 17.37 13.54
CA VAL A 185 19.34 17.27 13.02
C VAL A 185 19.21 16.07 12.08
N ASN A 186 20.19 15.86 11.19
CA ASN A 186 20.22 14.67 10.34
C ASN A 186 20.18 13.39 11.17
N LYS A 187 21.03 13.30 12.19
CA LYS A 187 21.15 12.15 13.09
C LYS A 187 19.85 11.91 13.87
N LEU A 188 19.23 12.97 14.41
CA LEU A 188 17.96 12.90 15.12
C LEU A 188 16.86 12.31 14.23
N VAL A 189 16.65 12.87 13.03
CA VAL A 189 15.63 12.39 12.08
C VAL A 189 15.89 10.95 11.65
N ARG A 190 17.15 10.59 11.39
CA ARG A 190 17.51 9.21 11.01
C ARG A 190 17.32 8.22 12.15
N ARG A 191 17.62 8.61 13.39
CA ARG A 191 17.35 7.80 14.58
C ARG A 191 15.85 7.57 14.75
N ALA A 192 15.03 8.62 14.63
CA ALA A 192 13.57 8.50 14.64
C ALA A 192 13.07 7.52 13.56
N ALA A 193 13.55 7.65 12.32
CA ALA A 193 13.18 6.76 11.21
C ALA A 193 13.67 5.30 11.36
N ALA A 194 14.59 5.03 12.28
CA ALA A 194 15.17 3.70 12.52
C ALA A 194 14.62 3.01 13.79
N LEU A 195 13.86 3.71 14.64
CA LEU A 195 13.34 3.18 15.91
C LEU A 195 12.59 1.87 15.73
N LEU A 196 11.83 1.76 14.65
CA LEU A 196 11.03 0.57 14.35
C LEU A 196 11.86 -0.70 14.13
N LEU A 197 13.19 -0.61 13.97
CA LEU A 197 14.06 -1.77 13.75
C LEU A 197 14.68 -2.31 15.04
N LEU A 198 14.49 -1.59 16.16
CA LEU A 198 15.10 -1.92 17.44
C LEU A 198 14.25 -2.93 18.21
N PRO A 199 14.88 -3.78 19.05
CA PRO A 199 14.17 -4.53 20.08
C PRO A 199 13.27 -3.58 20.89
N LEU A 200 12.02 -3.99 21.16
CA LEU A 200 11.02 -3.13 21.82
C LEU A 200 11.48 -2.67 23.20
N ASP A 201 12.13 -3.56 23.96
CA ASP A 201 12.73 -3.30 25.27
C ASP A 201 13.91 -2.32 25.22
N ARG A 202 14.42 -1.99 24.03
CA ARG A 202 15.53 -1.05 23.83
C ARG A 202 15.10 0.25 23.13
N VAL A 203 13.83 0.37 22.74
CA VAL A 203 13.31 1.55 22.03
C VAL A 203 13.45 2.81 22.88
N GLU A 204 13.01 2.75 24.14
CA GLU A 204 13.04 3.90 25.07
C GLU A 204 14.48 4.34 25.37
N ASP A 205 15.35 3.40 25.76
CA ASP A 205 16.78 3.67 26.01
C ASP A 205 17.46 4.36 24.83
N TYR A 206 17.23 3.84 23.62
CA TYR A 206 17.84 4.39 22.42
C TYR A 206 17.30 5.78 22.10
N TRP A 207 16.00 6.00 22.34
CA TRP A 207 15.38 7.29 22.14
C TRP A 207 15.88 8.32 23.15
N LEU A 208 16.01 7.98 24.43
CA LEU A 208 16.61 8.85 25.45
C LEU A 208 18.02 9.32 25.06
N HIS A 209 18.87 8.40 24.61
CA HIS A 209 20.20 8.77 24.11
C HIS A 209 20.16 9.60 22.80
N ALA A 210 19.09 9.49 22.01
CA ALA A 210 18.86 10.38 20.88
C ALA A 210 18.53 11.82 21.34
N LEU A 211 17.79 11.97 22.44
CA LEU A 211 17.40 13.26 23.02
C LEU A 211 18.59 14.00 23.66
N GLU A 212 19.52 13.30 24.31
CA GLU A 212 20.73 13.90 24.89
C GLU A 212 21.57 14.69 23.87
N ASN A 213 21.57 14.21 22.63
CA ASN A 213 22.32 14.81 21.52
C ASN A 213 21.42 15.65 20.59
N ALA A 214 20.15 15.85 20.94
CA ALA A 214 19.22 16.58 20.08
C ALA A 214 19.50 18.09 20.16
N PRO A 215 19.55 18.78 19.00
CA PRO A 215 19.69 20.24 18.99
C PRO A 215 18.55 20.92 19.74
N GLN A 216 18.89 21.86 20.61
CA GLN A 216 17.93 22.63 21.40
C GLN A 216 17.26 23.69 20.52
N SER A 217 16.12 23.33 19.93
CA SER A 217 15.29 24.21 19.13
C SER A 217 13.83 23.77 19.19
N ASP A 218 12.90 24.73 19.14
CA ASP A 218 11.45 24.48 19.16
C ASP A 218 11.03 23.46 18.08
N ALA A 219 11.64 23.52 16.89
CA ALA A 219 11.39 22.59 15.80
C ALA A 219 11.85 21.15 16.12
N CYS A 220 13.01 20.98 16.75
CA CYS A 220 13.48 19.66 17.18
C CYS A 220 12.62 19.11 18.33
N THR A 221 12.24 19.94 19.30
CA THR A 221 11.33 19.56 20.39
C THR A 221 9.99 19.06 19.84
N LYS A 222 9.38 19.78 18.89
CA LYS A 222 8.15 19.33 18.23
C LYS A 222 8.29 17.98 17.54
N LEU A 223 9.43 17.73 16.88
CA LEU A 223 9.70 16.43 16.27
C LEU A 223 9.85 15.34 17.34
N THR A 224 10.57 15.61 18.42
CA THR A 224 10.81 14.62 19.47
C THR A 224 9.53 14.26 20.20
N ASP A 225 8.72 15.26 20.53
CA ASP A 225 7.41 15.07 21.17
C ASP A 225 6.48 14.27 20.26
N TYR A 226 6.47 14.57 18.95
CA TYR A 226 5.71 13.79 17.99
C TYR A 226 6.11 12.31 18.01
N VAL A 227 7.42 12.01 18.08
CA VAL A 227 7.91 10.63 18.11
C VAL A 227 7.43 9.90 19.36
N VAL A 228 7.58 10.54 20.52
CA VAL A 228 7.15 9.98 21.82
C VAL A 228 5.64 9.75 21.83
N LEU A 229 4.85 10.81 21.59
CA LEU A 229 3.40 10.81 21.71
C LEU A 229 2.67 10.00 20.63
N THR A 230 3.33 9.66 19.52
CA THR A 230 2.72 8.89 18.43
C THR A 230 3.16 7.44 18.41
N TRP A 231 4.46 7.18 18.59
CA TRP A 231 5.06 5.87 18.32
C TRP A 231 5.50 5.14 19.59
N ILE A 232 6.04 5.85 20.59
CA ILE A 232 6.58 5.21 21.79
C ILE A 232 5.46 4.97 22.82
N GLU A 233 4.80 6.05 23.25
CA GLU A 233 3.71 6.06 24.24
C GLU A 233 2.32 6.05 23.58
N GLY A 234 2.29 6.24 22.27
CA GLY A 234 1.16 6.83 21.57
C GLY A 234 0.13 5.89 20.95
N ARG A 235 -0.57 6.48 19.97
CA ARG A 235 -1.76 5.98 19.24
C ARG A 235 -1.66 4.56 18.67
N TYR A 236 -0.45 4.05 18.39
CA TYR A 236 -0.26 2.73 17.81
C TYR A 236 0.34 1.77 18.85
N PRO A 237 -0.39 0.72 19.28
CA PRO A 237 0.15 -0.22 20.24
C PRO A 237 1.39 -0.91 19.66
N GLN A 238 2.45 -1.01 20.48
CA GLN A 238 3.54 -1.94 20.21
C GLN A 238 2.95 -3.38 20.21
N PRO A 239 3.37 -4.30 19.33
CA PRO A 239 4.49 -4.27 18.38
C PRO A 239 4.09 -3.84 16.95
N THR A 240 2.92 -3.20 16.77
CA THR A 240 2.30 -3.14 15.44
C THR A 240 3.04 -2.28 14.42
N TRP A 241 3.85 -1.30 14.84
CA TRP A 241 4.70 -0.50 13.95
C TRP A 241 6.16 -0.97 13.93
N ASN A 242 6.52 -1.93 14.78
CA ASN A 242 7.88 -2.43 14.95
C ASN A 242 8.18 -3.59 13.99
N HIS A 243 9.39 -3.57 13.44
CA HIS A 243 9.95 -4.55 12.52
C HIS A 243 11.25 -5.19 13.00
N HIS A 244 11.51 -5.19 14.31
CA HIS A 244 12.58 -6.00 14.86
C HIS A 244 12.29 -7.49 14.58
N LEU A 245 13.28 -8.19 14.03
CA LEU A 245 13.18 -9.61 13.64
C LEU A 245 12.04 -9.94 12.66
N THR A 246 11.47 -8.94 11.97
CA THR A 246 10.49 -9.21 10.91
C THR A 246 11.17 -9.86 9.71
N GLU A 247 10.84 -11.13 9.48
CA GLU A 247 11.23 -11.84 8.27
C GLU A 247 10.36 -11.45 7.07
N GLY A 248 10.97 -11.43 5.88
CA GLY A 248 10.32 -11.03 4.65
C GLY A 248 10.22 -9.51 4.47
N PRO A 249 9.42 -9.06 3.47
CA PRO A 249 9.34 -7.64 3.13
C PRO A 249 8.63 -6.80 4.19
N ARG A 250 9.30 -5.69 4.56
CA ARG A 250 8.86 -4.69 5.56
C ARG A 250 8.19 -3.47 4.92
N THR A 251 8.18 -3.40 3.59
CA THR A 251 7.60 -2.28 2.84
C THR A 251 6.58 -2.78 1.84
N ASN A 252 5.59 -1.93 1.57
CA ASN A 252 4.58 -2.13 0.54
C ASN A 252 5.06 -1.62 -0.84
N ASN A 253 6.37 -1.50 -1.10
CA ASN A 253 6.90 -0.93 -2.35
C ASN A 253 6.37 -1.64 -3.61
N ARG A 254 6.11 -2.96 -3.52
CA ARG A 254 5.51 -3.73 -4.61
C ARG A 254 4.06 -3.31 -4.88
N LEU A 255 3.28 -3.07 -3.83
CA LEU A 255 1.92 -2.52 -3.91
C LEU A 255 1.92 -1.11 -4.49
N GLU A 256 2.78 -0.22 -3.99
CA GLU A 256 2.88 1.15 -4.53
C GLU A 256 3.29 1.14 -6.01
N GLY A 257 4.26 0.30 -6.38
CA GLY A 257 4.66 0.10 -7.76
C GLY A 257 3.50 -0.43 -8.62
N TRP A 258 2.67 -1.32 -8.05
CA TRP A 258 1.47 -1.82 -8.70
C TRP A 258 0.39 -0.73 -8.85
N HIS A 259 0.06 0.03 -7.80
CA HIS A 259 -0.86 1.16 -7.86
C HIS A 259 -0.39 2.25 -8.83
N ASN A 260 0.91 2.51 -8.90
CA ASN A 260 1.47 3.43 -9.89
C ASN A 260 1.31 2.92 -11.32
N LYS A 261 1.45 1.60 -11.55
CA LYS A 261 1.17 0.99 -12.86
C LYS A 261 -0.32 1.08 -13.19
N LEU A 262 -1.19 0.80 -12.22
CA LEU A 262 -2.63 0.96 -12.36
C LEU A 262 -2.98 2.40 -12.77
N LYS A 263 -2.48 3.39 -12.02
CA LYS A 263 -2.65 4.82 -12.29
C LYS A 263 -2.14 5.23 -13.68
N LYS A 264 -1.07 4.61 -14.19
CA LYS A 264 -0.59 4.89 -15.56
C LYS A 264 -1.46 4.28 -16.65
N ARG A 265 -2.11 3.14 -16.37
CA ARG A 265 -3.02 2.46 -17.31
C ARG A 265 -4.39 3.13 -17.36
N VAL A 266 -4.84 3.64 -16.22
CA VAL A 266 -6.04 4.45 -16.11
C VAL A 266 -5.69 5.87 -16.56
N LYS A 267 -6.20 6.30 -17.73
CA LYS A 267 -5.79 7.57 -18.35
C LYS A 267 -6.25 8.81 -17.58
N THR A 268 -7.22 8.66 -16.68
CA THR A 268 -7.92 9.74 -15.97
C THR A 268 -8.02 9.43 -14.47
N ALA A 269 -8.15 10.48 -13.65
CA ALA A 269 -8.59 10.30 -12.26
C ALA A 269 -10.04 9.83 -12.26
N HIS A 270 -10.40 8.96 -11.31
CA HIS A 270 -11.77 8.46 -11.13
C HIS A 270 -12.40 7.93 -12.42
N PRO A 271 -11.83 6.86 -13.02
CA PRO A 271 -12.33 6.30 -14.27
C PRO A 271 -13.74 5.75 -14.12
N ASN A 272 -14.42 5.56 -15.25
CA ASN A 272 -15.68 4.83 -15.24
C ASN A 272 -15.44 3.37 -14.76
N ILE A 273 -16.39 2.79 -14.02
CA ILE A 273 -16.33 1.41 -13.53
C ILE A 273 -15.98 0.39 -14.64
N PHE A 274 -16.49 0.57 -15.85
CA PHE A 274 -16.20 -0.35 -16.96
C PHE A 274 -14.75 -0.24 -17.45
N GLU A 275 -14.16 0.96 -17.39
CA GLU A 275 -12.77 1.18 -17.75
C GLU A 275 -11.84 0.52 -16.73
N ILE A 276 -12.11 0.69 -15.43
CA ILE A 276 -11.29 0.07 -14.39
C ILE A 276 -11.40 -1.46 -14.41
N ILE A 277 -12.59 -2.02 -14.64
CA ILE A 277 -12.76 -3.47 -14.76
C ILE A 277 -11.95 -4.02 -15.95
N ASN A 278 -11.95 -3.32 -17.08
CA ASN A 278 -11.12 -3.70 -18.22
C ASN A 278 -9.62 -3.64 -17.90
N VAL A 279 -9.18 -2.69 -17.08
CA VAL A 279 -7.80 -2.65 -16.59
C VAL A 279 -7.53 -3.83 -15.66
N PHE A 280 -8.42 -4.16 -14.73
CA PHE A 280 -8.30 -5.32 -13.86
C PHE A 280 -8.21 -6.64 -14.63
N LYS A 281 -9.05 -6.82 -15.65
CA LYS A 281 -8.99 -7.98 -16.56
C LYS A 281 -7.64 -8.11 -17.26
N LYS A 282 -7.07 -7.00 -17.73
CA LYS A 282 -5.74 -6.97 -18.35
C LYS A 282 -4.61 -7.25 -17.36
N GLU A 283 -4.72 -6.77 -16.12
CA GLU A 283 -3.77 -7.07 -15.05
C GLU A 283 -3.82 -8.55 -14.66
N GLN A 284 -5.02 -9.13 -14.53
CA GLN A 284 -5.21 -10.56 -14.27
C GLN A 284 -4.52 -11.42 -15.34
N ALA A 285 -4.81 -11.16 -16.62
CA ALA A 285 -4.18 -11.88 -17.73
C ALA A 285 -2.65 -11.75 -17.74
N ALA A 286 -2.12 -10.55 -17.47
CA ALA A 286 -0.68 -10.33 -17.39
C ALA A 286 -0.03 -11.07 -16.21
N ASN A 287 -0.75 -11.25 -15.10
CA ASN A 287 -0.26 -11.98 -13.95
C ASN A 287 -0.28 -13.49 -14.17
N GLU A 288 -1.29 -14.03 -14.84
CA GLU A 288 -1.34 -15.44 -15.25
C GLU A 288 -0.16 -15.80 -16.15
N VAL A 289 0.14 -14.97 -17.15
CA VAL A 289 1.32 -15.17 -18.02
C VAL A 289 2.61 -15.21 -17.20
N LYS A 290 2.77 -14.31 -16.21
CA LYS A 290 3.95 -14.32 -15.33
C LYS A 290 4.03 -15.55 -14.45
N LYS A 291 2.90 -16.05 -13.93
CA LYS A 291 2.84 -17.28 -13.13
C LYS A 291 3.30 -18.48 -13.94
N VAL A 292 2.84 -18.60 -15.19
CA VAL A 292 3.26 -19.66 -16.11
C VAL A 292 4.76 -19.55 -16.44
N GLN A 293 5.26 -18.36 -16.74
CA GLN A 293 6.69 -18.13 -16.99
C GLN A 293 7.55 -18.53 -15.79
N TYR A 294 7.15 -18.13 -14.59
CA TYR A 294 7.85 -18.47 -13.34
C TYR A 294 7.85 -19.98 -13.09
N ALA A 295 6.70 -20.64 -13.26
CA ALA A 295 6.59 -22.10 -13.15
C ALA A 295 7.46 -22.84 -14.18
N ALA A 296 7.67 -22.26 -15.36
CA ALA A 296 8.55 -22.78 -16.40
C ALA A 296 10.04 -22.45 -16.19
N GLY A 297 10.42 -21.86 -15.06
CA GLY A 297 11.80 -21.50 -14.74
C GLY A 297 12.34 -20.30 -15.54
N GLN A 298 11.47 -19.55 -16.20
CA GLN A 298 11.84 -18.30 -16.87
C GLN A 298 11.73 -17.15 -15.87
N ASP A 299 12.86 -16.49 -15.58
CA ASP A 299 12.86 -15.27 -14.77
C ASP A 299 11.95 -14.23 -15.44
N ALA A 300 10.81 -13.92 -14.82
CA ALA A 300 9.91 -12.87 -15.25
C ALA A 300 10.70 -11.55 -15.22
N GLY A 301 11.14 -11.10 -16.39
CA GLY A 301 12.09 -10.00 -16.56
C GLY A 301 11.79 -8.85 -15.61
N LYS A 302 12.81 -8.42 -14.86
CA LYS A 302 12.73 -7.29 -13.93
C LYS A 302 12.05 -6.12 -14.64
N SER A 303 10.82 -5.80 -14.23
CA SER A 303 10.18 -4.55 -14.62
C SER A 303 11.08 -3.43 -14.13
N LYS A 304 11.77 -2.77 -15.06
CA LYS A 304 12.35 -1.45 -14.84
C LYS A 304 11.25 -0.46 -14.45
#